data_AF-A0A382L9I4-F1
#
_entry.id   AF-A0A382L9I4-F1
#
_cell.length_a   1.000
_cell.length_b   1.000
_cell.length_c   1.000
_cell.angle_alpha   90.00
_cell.angle_beta   90.00
_cell.angle_gamma   90.00
#
_symmetry.space_group_name_H-M   'P 1'
#
loop_
_entity.id
_entity.type
_entity.pdbx_description
1 polymer ?
#
loop_
_entity_poly.entity_id
_entity_poly.type
_entity_poly.pdbx_seq_one_letter_code
_entity_poly.pdbx_strand_id
1 'polypeptide(L)'
;MTREVKRVALCGVILESNAFSPVAVEGDFRQELYIEGEELLAEARKPVSIVPREMASFVQTMDATGSWQPAPLLLTGCPPWGPIDSAFFQNCVSEIVDGLGDAGNLDGVYIA
;
A
#
# COMPACT_ATOMS: atom_id res chain seq x y z
N MET A 1 -21.98 -22.68 10.25
CA MET A 1 -20.83 -21.98 10.87
C MET A 1 -20.68 -20.65 10.17
N THR A 2 -20.89 -19.54 10.86
CA THR A 2 -20.53 -18.21 10.34
C THR A 2 -19.01 -18.15 10.26
N ARG A 3 -18.47 -17.93 9.06
CA ARG A 3 -17.01 -17.78 8.88
C ARG A 3 -16.62 -16.45 9.54
N GLU A 4 -15.58 -16.47 10.35
CA GLU A 4 -15.01 -15.26 10.97
C GLU A 4 -14.59 -14.27 9.87
N VAL A 5 -14.97 -13.00 10.02
CA VAL A 5 -14.62 -11.93 9.08
C VAL A 5 -13.11 -11.70 9.15
N LYS A 6 -12.44 -11.83 8.01
CA LYS A 6 -10.97 -11.71 7.96
C LYS A 6 -10.53 -10.26 7.89
N ARG A 7 -9.65 -9.86 8.81
CA ARG A 7 -9.09 -8.51 8.87
C ARG A 7 -7.71 -8.47 8.24
N VAL A 8 -7.55 -7.70 7.16
CA VAL A 8 -6.33 -7.71 6.34
C VAL A 8 -5.80 -6.30 6.17
N ALA A 9 -4.54 -6.08 6.54
CA ALA A 9 -3.88 -4.80 6.30
C ALA A 9 -3.39 -4.65 4.86
N LEU A 10 -3.37 -3.42 4.36
CA LEU A 10 -2.99 -3.09 2.99
C LEU A 10 -1.89 -2.02 3.00
N CYS A 11 -0.72 -2.31 2.43
CA CYS A 11 0.39 -1.36 2.36
C CYS A 11 1.31 -1.62 1.16
N GLY A 12 2.31 -0.76 0.95
CA GLY A 12 3.37 -1.01 -0.03
C GLY A 12 4.30 0.19 -0.24
N VAL A 13 5.55 -0.09 -0.60
CA VAL A 13 6.53 0.89 -1.08
C VAL A 13 7.10 0.36 -2.40
N ILE A 14 6.71 0.96 -3.51
CA ILE A 14 6.91 0.39 -4.85
C ILE A 14 7.97 1.20 -5.59
N LEU A 15 9.03 0.52 -6.01
CA LEU A 15 10.10 1.08 -6.83
C LEU A 15 10.80 -0.02 -7.61
N GLU A 16 10.85 0.13 -8.94
CA GLU A 16 11.82 -0.59 -9.77
C GLU A 16 13.13 0.22 -9.80
N SER A 17 14.14 -0.25 -9.08
CA SER A 17 15.39 0.49 -8.84
C SER A 17 16.53 0.07 -9.76
N ASN A 18 17.26 1.06 -10.28
CA ASN A 18 18.52 0.92 -10.98
C ASN A 18 19.65 1.66 -10.24
N ALA A 19 20.68 0.94 -9.78
CA ALA A 19 21.78 1.52 -9.00
C ALA A 19 22.63 2.57 -9.74
N PHE A 20 22.52 2.68 -11.06
CA PHE A 20 23.22 3.69 -11.87
C PHE A 20 22.40 4.97 -12.12
N SER A 21 21.14 5.00 -11.69
CA SER A 21 20.27 6.17 -11.78
C SER A 21 20.41 7.08 -10.53
N PRO A 22 20.01 8.36 -10.61
CA PRO A 22 19.94 9.24 -9.44
C PRO A 22 19.04 8.66 -8.34
N VAL A 23 19.29 9.05 -7.09
CA VAL A 23 18.43 8.69 -5.94
C VAL A 23 17.00 9.19 -6.18
N ALA A 24 16.02 8.34 -5.88
CA ALA A 24 14.60 8.73 -5.86
C ALA A 24 14.29 9.41 -4.52
N VAL A 25 13.90 10.67 -4.56
CA VAL A 25 13.60 11.48 -3.37
C VAL A 25 12.12 11.42 -3.04
N GLU A 26 11.74 11.80 -1.83
CA GLU A 26 10.34 11.84 -1.38
C GLU A 26 9.39 12.56 -2.36
N GLY A 27 9.88 13.62 -3.02
CA GLY A 27 9.11 14.34 -4.03
C GLY A 27 8.67 13.46 -5.21
N ASP A 28 9.49 12.50 -5.64
CA ASP A 28 9.18 11.60 -6.74
C ASP A 28 8.00 10.68 -6.40
N PHE A 29 7.90 10.28 -5.14
CA PHE A 29 6.81 9.45 -4.62
C PHE A 29 5.53 10.26 -4.42
N ARG A 30 5.63 11.44 -3.78
CA ARG A 30 4.48 12.32 -3.55
C ARG A 30 3.84 12.83 -4.83
N GLN A 31 4.63 12.98 -5.90
CA GLN A 31 4.12 13.40 -7.21
C GLN A 31 3.36 12.27 -7.93
N GLU A 32 3.81 11.03 -7.80
CA GLU A 32 3.25 9.89 -8.53
C GLU A 32 2.15 9.17 -7.73
N LEU A 33 2.49 8.66 -6.54
CA LEU A 33 1.60 7.88 -5.70
C LEU A 33 2.02 7.97 -4.23
N TYR A 34 1.20 8.62 -3.41
CA TYR A 34 1.35 8.62 -1.95
C TYR A 34 -0.05 8.67 -1.34
N ILE A 35 -0.55 7.52 -0.90
CA ILE A 35 -1.93 7.38 -0.42
C ILE A 35 -1.92 6.76 0.97
N GLU A 36 -2.71 7.35 1.87
CA GLU A 36 -2.79 6.96 3.27
C GLU A 36 -4.22 6.55 3.65
N GLY A 37 -4.33 5.46 4.42
CA GLY A 37 -5.57 5.09 5.08
C GLY A 37 -6.75 4.88 4.11
N GLU A 38 -7.93 5.37 4.47
CA GLU A 38 -9.18 5.11 3.73
C GLU A 38 -9.16 5.59 2.26
N GLU A 39 -8.29 6.54 1.90
CA GLU A 39 -8.10 6.96 0.51
C GLU A 39 -7.65 5.79 -0.38
N LEU A 40 -6.84 4.87 0.16
CA LEU A 40 -6.40 3.65 -0.54
C LEU A 40 -7.60 2.81 -0.97
N LEU A 41 -8.58 2.62 -0.09
CA LEU A 41 -9.79 1.86 -0.39
C LEU A 41 -10.71 2.59 -1.37
N ALA A 42 -10.82 3.91 -1.24
CA ALA A 42 -11.61 4.72 -2.15
C ALA A 42 -11.06 4.62 -3.58
N GLU A 43 -9.74 4.74 -3.76
CA GLU A 43 -9.08 4.60 -5.07
C GLU A 43 -9.16 3.16 -5.61
N ALA A 44 -8.82 2.16 -4.79
CA ALA A 44 -8.78 0.76 -5.21
C ALA A 44 -10.14 0.24 -5.71
N ARG A 45 -11.25 0.82 -5.23
CA ARG A 45 -12.62 0.45 -5.64
C ARG A 45 -13.11 1.17 -6.89
N LYS A 46 -12.36 2.12 -7.44
CA LYS A 46 -12.77 2.80 -8.68
C LYS A 46 -12.70 1.84 -9.87
N PRO A 47 -13.61 1.97 -10.85
CA PRO A 47 -13.50 1.26 -12.12
C PRO A 47 -12.21 1.59 -12.89
N VAL A 48 -11.71 2.81 -12.73
CA VAL A 48 -10.40 3.27 -13.21
C VAL A 48 -9.65 3.80 -12.00
N SER A 49 -8.61 3.09 -11.58
CA SER A 49 -7.87 3.33 -10.35
C SER A 49 -6.45 3.82 -10.66
N ILE A 50 -5.95 4.74 -9.84
CA ILE A 50 -4.55 5.18 -9.86
C ILE A 50 -3.64 4.26 -9.04
N VAL A 51 -4.18 3.48 -8.09
CA VAL A 51 -3.36 2.52 -7.35
C VAL A 51 -2.93 1.36 -8.26
N PRO A 52 -1.77 0.74 -8.00
CA PRO A 52 -1.27 -0.43 -8.71
C PRO A 52 -2.33 -1.51 -8.89
N ARG A 53 -2.32 -2.14 -10.07
CA ARG A 53 -3.37 -3.10 -10.46
C ARG A 53 -3.46 -4.25 -9.46
N GLU A 54 -2.36 -4.71 -8.90
CA GLU A 54 -2.34 -5.80 -7.92
C GLU A 54 -3.10 -5.43 -6.64
N MET A 55 -2.91 -4.21 -6.11
CA MET A 55 -3.68 -3.69 -4.97
C MET A 55 -5.17 -3.52 -5.30
N ALA A 56 -5.49 -2.83 -6.40
CA ALA A 56 -6.88 -2.65 -6.82
C ALA A 56 -7.59 -4.00 -6.99
N SER A 57 -6.92 -4.95 -7.65
CA SER A 57 -7.48 -6.28 -7.92
C SER A 57 -7.64 -7.10 -6.65
N PHE A 58 -6.73 -6.99 -5.68
CA PHE A 58 -6.87 -7.63 -4.37
C PHE A 58 -8.12 -7.13 -3.65
N VAL A 59 -8.27 -5.81 -3.50
CA VAL A 59 -9.43 -5.19 -2.83
C VAL A 59 -10.74 -5.59 -3.52
N GLN A 60 -10.81 -5.45 -4.84
CA GLN A 60 -12.02 -5.78 -5.60
C GLN A 60 -12.38 -7.26 -5.54
N THR A 61 -11.36 -8.15 -5.56
CA THR A 61 -11.60 -9.60 -5.44
C THR A 61 -12.08 -9.97 -4.04
N MET A 62 -11.51 -9.37 -3.00
CA MET A 62 -11.96 -9.59 -1.62
C MET A 62 -13.41 -9.10 -1.42
N ASP A 63 -13.72 -7.89 -1.90
CA ASP A 63 -15.08 -7.33 -1.88
C ASP A 63 -16.09 -8.25 -2.60
N ALA A 64 -15.69 -8.89 -3.70
CA ALA A 64 -16.53 -9.81 -4.46
C ALA A 64 -16.65 -11.22 -3.83
N THR A 65 -15.67 -11.65 -3.04
CA THR A 65 -15.62 -13.02 -2.49
C THR A 65 -16.43 -13.16 -1.21
N GLY A 66 -16.55 -12.09 -0.41
CA GLY A 66 -17.37 -12.09 0.79
C GLY A 66 -16.97 -11.02 1.79
N SER A 67 -17.60 -11.05 2.96
CA SER A 67 -17.31 -10.09 4.02
C SER A 67 -15.87 -10.24 4.54
N TRP A 68 -15.15 -9.13 4.55
CA TRP A 68 -13.81 -8.96 5.09
C TRP A 68 -13.69 -7.56 5.70
N GLN A 69 -12.63 -7.30 6.45
CA GLN A 69 -12.35 -6.01 7.07
C GLN A 69 -10.97 -5.51 6.62
N PRO A 70 -10.91 -4.57 5.66
CA PRO A 70 -9.63 -3.96 5.31
C PRO A 70 -9.10 -3.09 6.46
N ALA A 71 -7.78 -3.03 6.59
CA ALA A 71 -7.05 -2.08 7.42
C ALA A 71 -6.02 -1.34 6.55
N PRO A 72 -6.43 -0.30 5.82
CA PRO A 72 -5.54 0.38 4.88
C PRO A 72 -4.50 1.21 5.63
N LEU A 73 -3.25 1.14 5.18
CA LEU A 73 -2.10 1.88 5.70
C LEU A 73 -1.51 2.75 4.58
N LEU A 74 -0.19 2.96 4.58
CA LEU A 74 0.53 3.67 3.53
C LEU A 74 0.72 2.78 2.28
N LEU A 75 0.37 3.33 1.12
CA LEU A 75 0.79 2.83 -0.19
C LEU A 75 1.43 3.96 -0.97
N THR A 76 2.71 3.79 -1.32
CA THR A 76 3.45 4.78 -2.09
C THR A 76 4.32 4.14 -3.14
N GLY A 77 4.58 4.86 -4.23
CA GLY A 77 5.47 4.43 -5.28
C GLY A 77 5.86 5.55 -6.22
N CYS A 78 6.90 5.33 -7.00
CA CYS A 78 7.29 6.22 -8.09
C CYS A 78 7.61 5.40 -9.36
N PRO A 79 7.75 6.05 -10.53
CA PRO A 79 8.21 5.38 -11.73
C PRO A 79 9.61 4.76 -11.53
N PRO A 80 10.05 3.86 -12.43
CA PRO A 80 11.39 3.30 -12.37
C PRO A 80 12.47 4.38 -12.28
N TRP A 81 13.35 4.28 -11.28
CA TRP A 81 14.36 5.30 -10.98
C TRP A 81 15.61 4.68 -10.35
N GLY A 82 16.45 5.47 -9.67
CA GLY A 82 17.50 4.93 -8.82
C GLY A 82 17.00 4.55 -7.43
N PRO A 83 17.93 4.16 -6.52
CA PRO A 83 17.55 3.72 -5.19
C PRO A 83 16.80 4.83 -4.45
N ILE A 84 15.77 4.44 -3.70
CA ILE A 84 15.04 5.34 -2.81
C ILE A 84 15.98 5.98 -1.78
N ASP A 85 15.75 7.25 -1.47
CA ASP A 85 16.42 7.91 -0.35
C ASP A 85 16.25 7.09 0.93
N SER A 86 17.37 6.81 1.61
CA SER A 86 17.38 5.88 2.74
C SER A 86 16.58 6.41 3.92
N ALA A 87 16.59 7.72 4.19
CA ALA A 87 15.85 8.27 5.34
C ALA A 87 14.36 8.23 5.05
N PHE A 88 13.96 8.61 3.83
CA PHE A 88 12.57 8.52 3.40
C PHE A 88 12.04 7.08 3.42
N PHE A 89 12.81 6.11 2.90
CA PHE A 89 12.42 4.69 2.96
C PHE A 89 12.18 4.20 4.39
N GLN A 90 13.09 4.53 5.32
CA GLN A 90 12.94 4.13 6.72
C GLN A 90 11.71 4.79 7.36
N ASN A 91 11.39 6.03 7.00
CA ASN A 91 10.18 6.69 7.47
C ASN A 91 8.91 5.98 6.98
N CYS A 92 8.82 5.66 5.68
CA CYS A 92 7.69 4.91 5.13
C CYS A 92 7.52 3.54 5.81
N VAL A 93 8.63 2.81 6.03
CA VAL A 93 8.60 1.52 6.72
C VAL A 93 8.15 1.68 8.17
N SER A 94 8.65 2.69 8.88
CA SER A 94 8.23 2.97 10.26
C SER A 94 6.74 3.27 10.32
N GLU A 95 6.23 4.11 9.43
CA GLU A 95 4.80 4.46 9.34
C GLU A 95 3.93 3.21 9.12
N ILE A 96 4.33 2.32 8.21
CA ILE A 96 3.64 1.04 7.99
C ILE A 96 3.68 0.17 9.24
N VAL A 97 4.84 0.04 9.90
CA VAL A 97 4.99 -0.78 11.12
C VAL A 97 4.15 -0.24 12.28
N ASP A 98 4.14 1.07 12.48
CA ASP A 98 3.33 1.72 13.51
C ASP A 98 1.83 1.52 13.21
N GLY A 99 1.42 1.70 11.96
CA GLY A 99 0.05 1.46 11.52
C GLY A 99 -0.39 -0.01 11.67
N LEU A 100 0.52 -0.98 11.46
CA LEU A 100 0.25 -2.39 11.76
C LEU A 100 0.06 -2.61 13.26
N GLY A 101 0.84 -1.94 14.11
CA GLY A 101 0.68 -1.97 15.56
C GLY A 101 -0.68 -1.43 16.01
N ASP A 102 -1.08 -0.28 15.48
CA ASP A 102 -2.34 0.38 15.78
C ASP A 102 -3.57 -0.39 15.27
N ALA A 103 -3.44 -1.10 14.15
CA ALA A 103 -4.50 -1.94 13.60
C ALA A 103 -4.87 -3.12 14.52
N GLY A 104 -3.94 -3.54 15.40
CA GLY A 104 -4.13 -4.62 16.37
C GLY A 104 -4.16 -6.00 15.72
N ASN A 105 -5.12 -6.85 16.11
CA ASN A 105 -5.20 -8.21 15.59
C ASN A 105 -5.58 -8.21 14.10
N LEU A 106 -4.68 -8.71 13.27
CA LEU A 106 -4.84 -8.91 11.83
C LEU A 106 -4.76 -10.40 11.50
N ASP A 107 -5.55 -10.85 10.52
CA ASP A 107 -5.47 -12.19 9.94
C ASP A 107 -4.43 -12.28 8.81
N GLY A 108 -4.01 -11.14 8.27
CA GLY A 108 -3.01 -11.07 7.22
C GLY A 108 -2.63 -9.64 6.84
N VAL A 109 -1.57 -9.54 6.04
CA VAL A 109 -1.11 -8.28 5.44
C VAL A 109 -0.91 -8.55 3.95
N TYR A 110 -1.50 -7.70 3.11
CA TYR A 110 -1.23 -7.67 1.68
C TYR A 110 -0.31 -6.49 1.38
N ILE A 111 0.85 -6.79 0.81
CA ILE A 111 1.89 -5.82 0.47
C ILE A 111 2.02 -5.80 -1.05
N ALA A 112 1.84 -4.62 -1.66
CA ALA A 112 2.09 -4.38 -3.08
C ALA A 112 3.58 -4.08 -3.32
#